data_AF-A0AAD9PNI0-F1
#
_entry.id   AF-A0AAD9PNI0-F1
#
_cell.length_a   1.000
_cell.length_b   1.000
_cell.length_c   1.000
_cell.angle_alpha   90.00
_cell.angle_beta   90.00
_cell.angle_gamma   90.00
#
_symmetry.space_group_name_H-M   'P 1'
#
loop_
_entity.id
_entity.type
_entity.pdbx_description
1 polymer ?
#
loop_
_entity_poly.entity_id
_entity_poly.type
_entity_poly.pdbx_seq_one_letter_code
_entity_poly.pdbx_strand_id
1 'polypeptide(L)'
;MNEQRQIKRSIRRLEKENQNINEGEANTLLSTRVTNDPAVAGKRKLRPDAIDVNFEPEKRPKMENDVPTVDRNKRMLKVGILGHLVRARDALKKEQDQQNTIKHMEKDKMISLKLEEREKEQISLIQKDAKEQLAKEQESLKKIDESLLEKQTQLMKHKLKSHYTHMQNFIATKTQPTIFWAPRNYNPQLESLRNTTQEFIAQKLKAIEATNYSRV
;
A
#
# COMPACT_ATOMS: atom_id res chain seq x y z
N MET A 1 -16.23 12.70 7.95
CA MET A 1 -15.97 11.26 8.18
C MET A 1 -15.53 10.53 6.91
N ASN A 2 -16.24 10.67 5.77
CA ASN A 2 -15.83 10.03 4.51
C ASN A 2 -14.49 10.56 3.97
N GLU A 3 -14.28 11.88 4.01
CA GLU A 3 -13.04 12.52 3.54
C GLU A 3 -11.82 12.09 4.35
N GLN A 4 -11.88 12.10 5.68
CA GLN A 4 -10.79 11.61 6.55
C GLN A 4 -10.42 10.15 6.26
N ARG A 5 -11.41 9.29 5.98
CA ARG A 5 -11.17 7.90 5.59
C ARG A 5 -10.56 7.79 4.20
N GLN A 6 -10.94 8.65 3.27
CA GLN A 6 -10.34 8.72 1.93
C GLN A 6 -8.87 9.15 2.02
N ILE A 7 -8.56 10.20 2.78
CA ILE A 7 -7.19 10.70 2.98
C ILE A 7 -6.32 9.66 3.70
N LYS A 8 -6.84 8.97 4.73
CA LYS A 8 -6.09 7.86 5.37
C LYS A 8 -5.82 6.70 4.41
N ARG A 9 -6.70 6.46 3.43
CA ARG A 9 -6.50 5.44 2.41
C ARG A 9 -5.50 5.89 1.35
N SER A 10 -5.49 7.15 0.94
CA SER A 10 -4.51 7.70 0.00
C SER A 10 -3.11 7.71 0.63
N ILE A 11 -2.96 8.17 1.88
CA ILE A 11 -1.69 8.10 2.61
C ILE A 11 -1.14 6.67 2.64
N ARG A 12 -1.96 5.68 3.03
CA ARG A 12 -1.54 4.28 3.04
C ARG A 12 -1.17 3.72 1.66
N ARG A 13 -1.77 4.25 0.58
CA ARG A 13 -1.40 3.86 -0.79
C ARG A 13 -0.06 4.46 -1.18
N LEU A 14 0.13 5.76 -0.93
CA LEU A 14 1.37 6.48 -1.20
C LEU A 14 2.55 5.95 -0.36
N GLU A 15 2.31 5.54 0.88
CA GLU A 15 3.32 4.90 1.73
C GLU A 15 3.77 3.55 1.16
N LYS A 16 2.81 2.72 0.70
CA LYS A 16 3.13 1.45 0.03
C LYS A 16 3.86 1.66 -1.29
N GLU A 17 3.44 2.64 -2.07
CA GLU A 17 4.10 2.99 -3.33
C GLU A 17 5.55 3.43 -3.09
N ASN A 18 5.80 4.25 -2.06
CA ASN A 18 7.16 4.63 -1.66
C ASN A 18 8.01 3.45 -1.17
N GLN A 19 7.42 2.49 -0.45
CA GLN A 19 8.13 1.27 -0.04
C GLN A 19 8.55 0.44 -1.26
N ASN A 20 7.64 0.23 -2.21
CA ASN A 20 7.91 -0.54 -3.43
C ASN A 20 8.97 0.13 -4.32
N ILE A 21 9.00 1.47 -4.38
CA ILE A 21 10.03 2.22 -5.11
C ILE A 21 11.41 2.04 -4.43
N ASN A 22 11.48 2.01 -3.09
CA ASN A 22 12.73 1.82 -2.36
C ASN A 22 13.29 0.39 -2.48
N GLU A 23 12.43 -0.61 -2.65
CA GLU A 23 12.83 -2.03 -2.80
C GLU A 23 13.31 -2.38 -4.23
N GLY A 24 13.35 -1.41 -5.15
CA GLY A 24 13.80 -1.64 -6.53
C GLY A 24 12.74 -2.29 -7.44
N GLU A 25 11.50 -2.46 -6.96
CA GLU A 25 10.36 -2.96 -7.73
C GLU A 25 9.70 -1.88 -8.62
N ALA A 26 10.35 -0.71 -8.76
CA ALA A 26 9.91 0.40 -9.61
C ALA A 26 9.71 0.02 -11.08
N ASN A 27 10.27 -1.13 -11.51
CA ASN A 27 10.06 -1.70 -12.84
C ASN A 27 8.59 -2.02 -13.13
N THR A 28 7.71 -2.18 -12.14
CA THR A 28 6.30 -2.49 -12.40
C THR A 28 5.46 -1.29 -12.85
N LEU A 29 5.87 -0.05 -12.55
CA LEU A 29 5.11 1.15 -12.91
C LEU A 29 5.47 1.69 -14.31
N LEU A 30 6.67 1.37 -14.81
CA LEU A 30 7.17 1.82 -16.13
C LEU A 30 7.28 0.69 -17.16
N SER A 31 7.04 -0.57 -16.76
CA SER A 31 7.13 -1.71 -17.67
C SER A 31 5.85 -1.91 -18.49
N THR A 32 5.83 -1.33 -19.68
CA THR A 32 5.19 -1.96 -20.86
C THR A 32 6.02 -3.14 -21.41
N ARG A 33 7.05 -3.57 -20.67
CA ARG A 33 7.83 -4.75 -20.98
C ARG A 33 6.91 -5.96 -20.78
N VAL A 34 6.35 -6.41 -21.90
CA VAL A 34 6.05 -7.82 -22.13
C VAL A 34 7.29 -8.58 -21.67
N THR A 35 7.21 -9.17 -20.48
CA THR A 35 8.22 -10.13 -20.05
C THR A 35 8.11 -11.29 -21.04
N ASN A 36 9.04 -11.36 -21.98
CA ASN A 36 9.30 -12.59 -22.73
C ASN A 36 9.97 -13.57 -21.76
N ASP A 37 9.20 -14.06 -20.79
CA ASP A 37 9.59 -15.18 -19.94
C ASP A 37 9.40 -16.46 -20.76
N PRO A 38 10.42 -17.31 -20.94
CA PRO A 38 10.26 -18.65 -21.52
C PRO A 38 9.65 -19.63 -20.50
N ALA A 39 8.78 -19.15 -19.59
CA ALA A 39 8.24 -19.90 -18.46
C ALA A 39 6.83 -20.47 -18.69
N VAL A 40 6.31 -20.43 -19.92
CA VAL A 40 5.12 -21.22 -20.32
C VAL A 40 5.57 -22.61 -20.79
N ALA A 41 6.36 -23.29 -19.98
CA ALA A 41 6.49 -24.74 -20.05
C ALA A 41 5.22 -25.33 -19.44
N GLY A 42 4.39 -25.97 -20.27
CA GLY A 42 3.07 -26.49 -19.93
C GLY A 42 3.04 -27.27 -18.62
N LYS A 43 2.34 -26.72 -17.61
CA LYS A 43 2.01 -27.44 -16.38
C LYS A 43 0.92 -28.48 -16.66
N ARG A 44 1.30 -29.65 -17.21
CA ARG A 44 0.51 -30.86 -16.94
C ARG A 44 0.87 -31.32 -15.53
N LYS A 45 -0.03 -31.06 -14.57
CA LYS A 45 0.06 -31.64 -13.23
C LYS A 45 -0.08 -33.17 -13.37
N LEU A 46 1.01 -33.91 -13.20
CA LEU A 46 0.94 -35.35 -12.97
C LEU A 46 0.27 -35.56 -11.60
N ARG A 47 -0.77 -36.41 -11.56
CA ARG A 47 -1.42 -36.80 -10.30
C ARG A 47 -0.45 -37.66 -9.47
N PRO A 48 -0.41 -37.54 -8.14
CA PRO A 48 0.58 -38.24 -7.31
C PRO A 48 0.30 -39.75 -7.15
N ASP A 49 -0.92 -40.21 -7.47
CA ASP A 49 -1.41 -41.54 -7.07
C ASP A 49 -1.19 -42.65 -8.11
N ALA A 50 -0.21 -42.49 -9.01
CA ALA A 50 0.10 -43.49 -10.04
C ALA A 50 1.61 -43.65 -10.24
N ILE A 51 2.39 -43.63 -9.15
CA ILE A 51 3.80 -44.03 -9.17
C ILE A 51 3.82 -45.50 -8.72
N ASP A 52 3.60 -46.39 -9.69
CA ASP A 52 3.84 -47.82 -9.52
C ASP A 52 5.35 -48.03 -9.30
N VAL A 53 5.73 -48.45 -8.09
CA VAL A 53 7.13 -48.42 -7.60
C VAL A 53 8.01 -49.52 -8.22
N ASN A 54 7.50 -50.27 -9.19
CA ASN A 54 8.25 -51.26 -9.97
C ASN A 54 8.10 -51.06 -11.48
N PHE A 55 8.11 -49.83 -11.97
CA PHE A 55 8.25 -49.58 -13.41
C PHE A 55 9.73 -49.73 -13.82
N GLU A 56 10.17 -50.95 -14.12
CA GLU A 56 11.35 -51.12 -14.97
C GLU A 56 10.94 -50.78 -16.40
N PRO A 57 11.45 -49.69 -17.00
CA PRO A 57 11.14 -49.38 -18.38
C PRO A 57 11.65 -50.53 -19.25
N GLU A 58 10.75 -51.24 -19.92
CA GLU A 58 11.11 -52.24 -20.92
C GLU A 58 12.11 -51.62 -21.89
N LYS A 59 13.34 -52.14 -21.89
CA LYS A 59 14.37 -51.66 -22.80
C LYS A 59 13.86 -51.93 -24.20
N ARG A 60 13.67 -50.85 -24.99
CA ARG A 60 13.28 -50.95 -26.40
C ARG A 60 14.06 -52.09 -27.06
N PRO A 61 13.41 -52.99 -27.80
CA PRO A 61 14.10 -54.05 -28.53
C PRO A 61 15.25 -53.41 -29.29
N LYS A 62 16.49 -53.84 -29.03
CA LYS A 62 17.63 -53.40 -29.83
C LYS A 62 17.42 -53.99 -31.22
N MET A 63 16.83 -53.22 -32.13
CA MET A 63 16.95 -53.53 -33.55
C MET A 63 18.43 -53.70 -33.82
N GLU A 64 18.77 -54.81 -34.48
CA GLU A 64 20.11 -55.06 -34.98
C GLU A 64 20.58 -53.77 -35.66
N ASN A 65 21.68 -53.19 -35.14
CA ASN A 65 22.12 -51.88 -35.58
C ASN A 65 22.48 -52.03 -37.05
N ASP A 66 21.62 -51.54 -37.93
CA ASP A 66 21.96 -51.29 -39.31
C ASP A 66 23.11 -50.28 -39.28
N VAL A 67 24.34 -50.79 -39.28
CA VAL A 67 25.60 -50.06 -39.28
C VAL A 67 25.55 -48.88 -40.27
N PRO A 68 25.00 -49.01 -41.50
CA PRO A 68 24.91 -47.88 -42.42
C PRO A 68 23.96 -46.76 -41.94
N THR A 69 22.85 -47.10 -41.28
CA THR A 69 21.86 -46.11 -40.80
C THR A 69 22.36 -45.36 -39.58
N VAL A 70 23.02 -46.06 -38.65
CA VAL A 70 23.65 -45.45 -37.48
C VAL A 70 24.79 -44.51 -37.90
N ASP A 71 25.60 -44.90 -38.88
CA ASP A 71 26.69 -44.06 -39.38
C ASP A 71 26.19 -42.87 -40.20
N ARG A 72 25.10 -43.03 -40.97
CA ARG A 72 24.43 -41.91 -41.64
C ARG A 72 23.91 -40.88 -40.65
N ASN A 73 23.26 -41.32 -39.57
CA ASN A 73 22.73 -40.42 -38.53
C ASN A 73 23.84 -39.75 -37.73
N LYS A 74 24.90 -40.50 -37.38
CA LYS A 74 26.11 -39.93 -36.75
C LYS A 74 26.78 -38.89 -37.65
N ARG A 75 26.88 -39.15 -38.95
CA ARG A 75 27.46 -38.21 -39.93
C ARG A 75 26.60 -36.95 -40.06
N MET A 76 25.28 -37.09 -40.14
CA MET A 76 24.36 -35.94 -40.21
C MET A 76 24.46 -35.05 -38.96
N LEU A 77 24.52 -35.64 -37.77
CA LEU A 77 24.66 -34.89 -36.51
C LEU A 77 26.06 -34.27 -36.36
N LYS A 78 27.13 -35.02 -36.60
CA LYS A 78 28.52 -34.56 -36.40
C LYS A 78 28.97 -33.56 -37.46
N VAL A 79 28.63 -33.78 -38.73
CA VAL A 79 29.11 -32.97 -39.85
C VAL A 79 28.13 -31.86 -40.21
N GLY A 80 26.83 -32.13 -40.14
CA GLY A 80 25.80 -31.12 -40.40
C GLY A 80 25.64 -30.18 -39.20
N ILE A 81 24.96 -30.64 -38.16
CA ILE A 81 24.52 -29.76 -37.07
C ILE A 81 25.71 -29.29 -36.21
N LEU A 82 26.51 -30.23 -35.69
CA LEU A 82 27.66 -29.91 -34.85
C LEU A 82 28.75 -29.17 -35.64
N GLY A 83 28.94 -29.51 -36.92
CA GLY A 83 29.86 -28.80 -37.81
C GLY A 83 29.49 -27.34 -38.02
N HIS A 84 28.20 -27.05 -38.28
CA HIS A 84 27.72 -25.68 -38.37
C HIS A 84 27.80 -24.92 -37.04
N LEU A 85 27.52 -25.57 -35.90
CA LEU A 85 27.67 -24.97 -34.58
C LEU A 85 29.13 -24.64 -34.24
N VAL A 86 30.08 -25.53 -34.58
CA VAL A 86 31.51 -25.27 -34.41
C VAL A 86 31.96 -24.13 -35.33
N ARG A 87 31.52 -24.13 -36.59
CA ARG A 87 31.83 -23.04 -37.53
C ARG A 87 31.23 -21.70 -37.10
N ALA A 88 30.01 -21.69 -36.58
CA ALA A 88 29.38 -20.50 -36.01
C ALA A 88 30.12 -20.01 -34.76
N ARG A 89 30.53 -20.93 -33.87
CA ARG A 89 31.36 -20.59 -32.70
C ARG A 89 32.71 -20.00 -33.11
N ASP A 90 33.38 -20.59 -34.09
CA ASP A 90 34.69 -20.12 -34.55
C ASP A 90 34.58 -18.81 -35.35
N ALA A 91 33.47 -18.57 -36.05
CA ALA A 91 33.14 -17.27 -36.65
C ALA A 91 32.88 -16.21 -35.56
N LEU A 92 32.09 -16.54 -34.52
CA LEU A 92 31.83 -15.64 -33.39
C LEU A 92 33.12 -15.27 -32.66
N LYS A 93 34.05 -16.21 -32.44
CA LYS A 93 35.36 -15.90 -31.85
C LYS A 93 36.18 -14.92 -32.70
N LYS A 94 36.14 -15.07 -34.04
CA LYS A 94 36.82 -14.13 -34.94
C LYS A 94 36.14 -12.76 -34.99
N GLU A 95 34.81 -12.72 -34.90
CA GLU A 95 34.03 -11.48 -34.83
C GLU A 95 34.22 -10.77 -33.49
N GLN A 96 34.42 -11.50 -32.40
CA GLN A 96 34.68 -10.94 -31.07
C GLN A 96 35.96 -10.08 -31.03
N ASP A 97 36.96 -10.44 -31.83
CA ASP A 97 38.23 -9.70 -31.93
C ASP A 97 38.19 -8.58 -32.98
N GLN A 98 37.09 -8.43 -33.74
CA GLN A 98 36.96 -7.36 -34.73
C GLN A 98 36.76 -6.01 -34.04
N GLN A 99 37.50 -5.00 -34.50
CA GLN A 99 37.42 -3.65 -33.93
C GLN A 99 36.00 -3.05 -33.97
N ASN A 100 35.16 -3.45 -34.94
CA ASN A 100 33.79 -2.97 -35.06
C ASN A 100 32.88 -3.52 -33.95
N THR A 101 33.00 -4.79 -33.59
CA THR A 101 32.18 -5.40 -32.53
C THR A 101 32.55 -4.83 -31.17
N ILE A 102 33.84 -4.61 -30.90
CA ILE A 102 34.32 -3.94 -29.69
C ILE A 102 33.74 -2.52 -29.59
N LYS A 103 33.78 -1.73 -30.67
CA LYS A 103 33.17 -0.39 -30.73
C LYS A 103 31.66 -0.42 -30.53
N HIS A 104 30.96 -1.44 -31.03
CA HIS A 104 29.53 -1.61 -30.79
C HIS A 104 29.25 -1.92 -29.32
N MET A 105 29.98 -2.86 -28.71
CA MET A 105 29.87 -3.18 -27.29
C MET A 105 30.15 -1.97 -26.38
N GLU A 106 31.15 -1.16 -26.71
CA GLU A 106 31.44 0.09 -25.98
C GLU A 106 30.30 1.10 -26.10
N LYS A 107 29.74 1.29 -27.29
CA LYS A 107 28.56 2.14 -27.50
C LYS A 107 27.35 1.62 -26.73
N ASP A 108 27.11 0.32 -26.72
CA ASP A 108 26.01 -0.31 -26.00
C ASP A 108 26.15 -0.10 -24.49
N LYS A 109 27.37 -0.22 -23.94
CA LYS A 109 27.67 0.12 -22.54
C LYS A 109 27.43 1.60 -22.24
N MET A 110 27.81 2.50 -23.14
CA MET A 110 27.55 3.93 -22.95
C MET A 110 26.05 4.26 -23.01
N ILE A 111 25.30 3.57 -23.86
CA ILE A 111 23.84 3.70 -23.94
C ILE A 111 23.20 3.16 -22.67
N SER A 112 23.61 1.99 -22.17
CA SER A 112 23.06 1.42 -20.94
C SER A 112 23.29 2.33 -19.74
N LEU A 113 24.50 2.90 -19.59
CA LEU A 113 24.79 3.85 -18.52
C LEU A 113 23.91 5.11 -18.60
N LYS A 114 23.74 5.69 -19.80
CA LYS A 114 22.85 6.86 -19.98
C LYS A 114 21.39 6.54 -19.70
N LEU A 115 20.93 5.33 -20.00
CA LEU A 115 19.59 4.87 -19.67
C LEU A 115 19.42 4.73 -18.15
N GLU A 116 20.36 4.09 -17.47
CA GLU A 116 20.35 3.97 -16.01
C GLU A 116 20.38 5.32 -15.30
N GLU A 117 21.16 6.28 -15.79
CA GLU A 117 21.18 7.65 -15.27
C GLU A 117 19.82 8.32 -15.38
N ARG A 118 19.18 8.25 -16.56
CA ARG A 118 17.83 8.80 -16.76
C ARG A 118 16.77 8.10 -15.91
N GLU A 119 16.87 6.77 -15.76
CA GLU A 119 15.97 6.01 -14.88
C GLU A 119 16.11 6.47 -13.42
N LYS A 120 17.35 6.64 -12.94
CA LYS A 120 17.61 7.18 -11.59
C LYS A 120 17.06 8.59 -11.42
N GLU A 121 17.24 9.46 -12.41
CA GLU A 121 16.68 10.81 -12.38
C GLU A 121 15.15 10.78 -12.29
N GLN A 122 14.48 9.96 -13.12
CA GLN A 122 13.02 9.81 -13.11
C GLN A 122 12.51 9.26 -11.77
N ILE A 123 13.14 8.21 -11.25
CA ILE A 123 12.80 7.66 -9.94
C ILE A 123 12.97 8.73 -8.85
N SER A 124 14.05 9.51 -8.89
CA SER A 124 14.30 10.57 -7.91
C SER A 124 13.23 11.67 -7.97
N LEU A 125 12.72 11.99 -9.16
CA LEU A 125 11.65 12.95 -9.35
C LEU A 125 10.32 12.41 -8.79
N ILE A 126 9.96 11.17 -9.15
CA ILE A 126 8.76 10.50 -8.66
C ILE A 126 8.78 10.40 -7.12
N GLN A 127 9.93 10.07 -6.53
CA GLN A 127 10.08 10.04 -5.08
C GLN A 127 9.88 11.40 -4.42
N LYS A 128 10.35 12.48 -5.05
CA LYS A 128 10.13 13.85 -4.54
C LYS A 128 8.65 14.22 -4.62
N ASP A 129 8.03 13.99 -5.77
CA ASP A 129 6.60 14.29 -5.98
C ASP A 129 5.72 13.49 -5.01
N ALA A 130 6.00 12.20 -4.83
CA ALA A 130 5.28 11.35 -3.89
C ALA A 130 5.43 11.83 -2.44
N LYS A 131 6.63 12.26 -2.03
CA LYS A 131 6.86 12.83 -0.69
C LYS A 131 6.11 14.14 -0.49
N GLU A 132 6.09 15.01 -1.51
CA GLU A 132 5.37 16.28 -1.44
C GLU A 132 3.85 16.05 -1.33
N GLN A 133 3.30 15.10 -2.10
CA GLN A 133 1.90 14.70 -1.99
C GLN A 133 1.57 14.16 -0.60
N LEU A 134 2.43 13.29 -0.05
CA LEU A 134 2.26 12.72 1.28
C LEU A 134 2.24 13.84 2.35
N ALA A 135 3.16 14.80 2.28
CA ALA A 135 3.20 15.94 3.20
C ALA A 135 1.91 16.77 3.13
N LYS A 136 1.42 17.08 1.93
CA LYS A 136 0.16 17.82 1.72
C LYS A 136 -1.04 17.07 2.31
N GLU A 137 -1.12 15.76 2.08
CA GLU A 137 -2.20 14.94 2.63
C GLU A 137 -2.15 14.86 4.16
N GLN A 138 -0.95 14.75 4.76
CA GLN A 138 -0.78 14.78 6.21
C GLN A 138 -1.21 16.12 6.83
N GLU A 139 -0.85 17.24 6.21
CA GLU A 139 -1.31 18.55 6.66
C GLU A 139 -2.83 18.69 6.57
N SER A 140 -3.43 18.21 5.47
CA SER A 140 -4.88 18.21 5.32
C SER A 140 -5.57 17.37 6.40
N LEU A 141 -4.98 16.22 6.77
CA LEU A 141 -5.47 15.36 7.82
C LEU A 141 -5.45 16.06 9.18
N LYS A 142 -4.34 16.74 9.51
CA LYS A 142 -4.21 17.50 10.78
C LYS A 142 -5.28 18.58 10.90
N LYS A 143 -5.51 19.35 9.84
CA LYS A 143 -6.56 20.39 9.81
C LYS A 143 -7.95 19.80 10.00
N ILE A 144 -8.23 18.64 9.37
CA ILE A 144 -9.51 17.94 9.56
C ILE A 144 -9.66 17.46 11.01
N ASP A 145 -8.62 16.88 11.59
CA ASP A 145 -8.64 16.38 12.96
C ASP A 145 -8.83 17.51 13.99
N GLU A 146 -8.14 18.64 13.81
CA GLU A 146 -8.34 19.87 14.60
C GLU A 146 -9.79 20.36 14.50
N SER A 147 -10.32 20.48 13.29
CA SER A 147 -11.70 20.92 13.08
C SER A 147 -12.74 19.96 13.68
N LEU A 148 -12.44 18.66 13.72
CA LEU A 148 -13.30 17.65 14.32
C LEU A 148 -13.31 17.80 15.83
N LEU A 149 -12.14 17.99 16.44
CA LEU A 149 -11.98 18.21 17.87
C LEU A 149 -12.73 19.47 18.33
N GLU A 150 -12.65 20.55 17.56
CA GLU A 150 -13.42 21.77 17.80
C GLU A 150 -14.93 21.52 17.75
N LYS A 151 -15.41 20.85 16.69
CA LYS A 151 -16.84 20.52 16.54
C LYS A 151 -17.34 19.59 17.64
N GLN A 152 -16.54 18.61 18.05
CA GLN A 152 -16.86 17.72 19.16
C GLN A 152 -16.97 18.50 20.47
N THR A 153 -16.05 19.43 20.71
CA THR A 153 -16.07 20.31 21.88
C THR A 153 -17.31 21.21 21.89
N GLN A 154 -17.65 21.80 20.75
CA GLN A 154 -18.86 22.62 20.61
C GLN A 154 -20.13 21.80 20.84
N LEU A 155 -20.21 20.60 20.29
CA LEU A 155 -21.33 19.69 20.49
C LEU A 155 -21.47 19.27 21.96
N MET A 156 -20.35 18.99 22.63
CA MET A 156 -20.33 18.71 24.07
C MET A 156 -20.87 19.90 24.87
N LYS A 157 -20.39 21.12 24.60
CA LYS A 157 -20.90 22.36 25.24
C LYS A 157 -22.39 22.52 25.01
N HIS A 158 -22.87 22.30 23.79
CA HIS A 158 -24.28 22.43 23.46
C HIS A 158 -25.15 21.42 24.21
N LYS A 159 -24.73 20.14 24.26
CA LYS A 159 -25.42 19.11 25.04
C LYS A 159 -25.45 19.44 26.53
N LEU A 160 -24.34 19.92 27.07
CA LEU A 160 -24.23 20.26 28.48
C LEU A 160 -25.12 21.47 28.82
N LYS A 161 -25.10 22.51 27.98
CA LYS A 161 -25.99 23.67 28.09
C LYS A 161 -27.45 23.25 28.05
N SER A 162 -27.83 22.44 27.07
CA SER A 162 -29.19 21.89 26.96
C SER A 162 -29.59 21.14 28.22
N HIS A 163 -28.74 20.24 28.73
CA HIS A 163 -29.02 19.51 29.96
C HIS A 163 -29.28 20.45 31.15
N TYR A 164 -28.38 21.41 31.39
CA TYR A 164 -28.54 22.38 32.47
C TYR A 164 -29.77 23.27 32.30
N THR A 165 -30.14 23.65 31.07
CA THR A 165 -31.38 24.39 30.82
C THR A 165 -32.61 23.62 31.29
N HIS A 166 -32.66 22.29 31.08
CA HIS A 166 -33.76 21.48 31.60
C HIS A 166 -33.75 21.38 33.13
N MET A 167 -32.57 21.40 33.75
CA MET A 167 -32.42 21.33 35.21
C MET A 167 -32.95 22.57 35.94
N GLN A 168 -33.15 23.71 35.25
CA GLN A 168 -33.70 24.95 35.82
C GLN A 168 -35.13 24.82 36.35
N ASN A 169 -35.83 23.75 35.95
CA ASN A 169 -37.19 23.47 36.40
C ASN A 169 -37.24 22.69 37.72
N PHE A 170 -36.11 22.18 38.18
CA PHE A 170 -36.01 21.36 39.39
C PHE A 170 -35.43 22.17 40.55
N ILE A 171 -35.65 21.69 41.77
CA ILE A 171 -35.06 22.21 43.00
C ILE A 171 -33.81 21.39 43.31
N ALA A 172 -32.68 22.07 43.52
CA ALA A 172 -31.42 21.46 43.90
C ALA A 172 -31.33 21.24 45.42
N THR A 173 -30.95 20.04 45.85
CA THR A 173 -30.62 19.76 47.25
C THR A 173 -29.23 20.29 47.60
N LYS A 174 -28.98 20.59 48.88
CA LYS A 174 -27.65 20.97 49.38
C LYS A 174 -26.71 19.78 49.61
N THR A 175 -27.08 18.58 49.14
CA THR A 175 -26.30 17.35 49.34
C THR A 175 -25.20 17.21 48.30
N GLN A 176 -24.20 16.37 48.60
CA GLN A 176 -23.16 15.97 47.66
C GLN A 176 -23.31 14.45 47.43
N PRO A 177 -23.75 13.98 46.25
CA PRO A 177 -24.07 14.75 45.05
C PRO A 177 -25.37 15.56 45.15
N THR A 178 -25.45 16.63 44.36
CA THR A 178 -26.65 17.48 44.24
C THR A 178 -27.76 16.69 43.56
N ILE A 179 -28.89 16.52 44.23
CA ILE A 179 -30.06 15.82 43.70
C ILE A 179 -31.06 16.87 43.24
N PHE A 180 -31.62 16.66 42.05
CA PHE A 180 -32.65 17.53 41.47
C PHE A 180 -33.99 16.84 41.58
N TRP A 181 -34.97 17.54 42.16
CA TRP A 181 -36.32 17.02 42.32
C TRP A 181 -37.35 18.10 42.02
N ALA A 182 -38.54 17.69 41.59
CA ALA A 182 -39.64 18.60 41.32
C ALA A 182 -40.89 18.15 42.10
N PRO A 183 -41.52 19.03 42.89
CA PRO A 183 -42.77 18.72 43.58
C PRO A 183 -43.92 18.65 42.57
N ARG A 184 -44.99 17.91 42.90
CA ARG A 184 -46.21 17.86 42.07
C ARG A 184 -46.94 19.21 42.03
N ASN A 185 -46.97 19.92 43.16
CA ASN A 185 -47.59 21.24 43.32
C ASN A 185 -46.58 22.21 43.92
N TYR A 186 -46.55 23.45 43.44
CA TYR A 186 -45.65 24.48 43.95
C TYR A 186 -46.33 25.33 45.04
N ASN A 187 -45.56 25.65 46.08
CA ASN A 187 -45.88 26.61 47.14
C ASN A 187 -44.88 27.79 46.98
N PRO A 188 -45.22 29.04 47.35
CA PRO A 188 -44.27 30.16 47.31
C PRO A 188 -42.89 29.88 47.93
N GLN A 189 -42.80 29.05 48.98
CA GLN A 189 -41.50 28.61 49.54
C GLN A 189 -40.71 27.69 48.60
N LEU A 190 -41.38 26.88 47.79
CA LEU A 190 -40.75 26.00 46.80
C LEU A 190 -40.35 26.78 45.55
N GLU A 191 -41.08 27.85 45.21
CA GLU A 191 -40.70 28.77 44.13
C GLU A 191 -39.42 29.53 44.45
N SER A 192 -39.25 29.99 45.69
CA SER A 192 -37.99 30.63 46.10
C SER A 192 -36.80 29.66 46.02
N LEU A 193 -36.99 28.39 46.40
CA LEU A 193 -35.99 27.32 46.23
C LEU A 193 -35.69 27.01 44.74
N ARG A 194 -36.71 27.10 43.87
CA ARG A 194 -36.49 26.97 42.42
C ARG A 194 -35.69 28.14 41.87
N ASN A 195 -35.98 29.37 42.29
CA ASN A 195 -35.25 30.57 41.84
C ASN A 195 -33.76 30.50 42.25
N THR A 196 -33.46 30.07 43.48
CA THR A 196 -32.05 29.86 43.89
C THR A 196 -31.36 28.77 43.06
N THR A 197 -32.10 27.73 42.66
CA THR A 197 -31.58 26.70 41.75
C THR A 197 -31.33 27.25 40.34
N GLN A 198 -32.19 28.13 39.83
CA GLN A 198 -32.00 28.80 38.54
C GLN A 198 -30.75 29.68 38.54
N GLU A 199 -30.50 30.42 39.63
CA GLU A 199 -29.28 31.21 39.80
C GLU A 199 -28.03 30.33 39.83
N PHE A 200 -28.06 29.24 40.60
CA PHE A 200 -26.97 28.26 40.64
C PHE A 200 -26.66 27.69 39.25
N ILE A 201 -27.69 27.31 38.50
CA ILE A 201 -27.52 26.79 37.14
C ILE A 201 -27.02 27.88 36.20
N ALA A 202 -27.50 29.11 36.32
CA ALA A 202 -27.01 30.23 35.51
C ALA A 202 -25.52 30.49 35.74
N GLN A 203 -25.04 30.38 36.98
CA GLN A 203 -23.60 30.44 37.28
C GLN A 203 -22.83 29.28 36.65
N LYS A 204 -23.37 28.06 36.68
CA LYS A 204 -22.76 26.89 36.01
C LYS A 204 -22.71 27.05 34.49
N LEU A 205 -23.77 27.56 33.87
CA LEU A 205 -23.81 27.86 32.44
C LEU A 205 -22.75 28.91 32.06
N LYS A 206 -22.63 29.99 32.84
CA LYS A 206 -21.57 30.99 32.64
C LYS A 206 -20.17 30.37 32.76
N ALA A 207 -19.95 29.47 33.72
CA ALA A 207 -18.69 28.77 33.86
C ALA A 207 -18.38 27.88 32.63
N ILE A 208 -19.37 27.16 32.10
CA ILE A 208 -19.23 26.31 30.90
C ILE A 208 -18.94 27.13 29.63
N GLU A 209 -19.53 28.31 29.53
CA GLU A 209 -19.28 29.23 28.42
C GLU A 209 -17.85 29.77 28.47
N ALA A 210 -17.38 30.15 29.67
CA ALA A 210 -16.03 30.66 29.90
C ALA A 210 -14.93 29.60 29.78
N THR A 211 -15.22 28.31 30.06
CA THR A 211 -14.22 27.26 29.97
C THR A 211 -13.85 26.95 28.53
N ASN A 212 -12.57 27.01 28.21
CA ASN A 212 -12.05 26.53 26.94
C ASN A 212 -11.56 25.07 27.08
N TYR A 213 -12.34 24.13 26.54
CA TYR A 213 -11.99 22.70 26.54
C TYR A 213 -11.06 22.31 25.38
N SER A 214 -10.61 23.27 24.55
CA SER A 214 -9.73 23.00 23.41
C SER A 214 -8.26 22.73 23.79
N ARG A 215 -7.94 22.77 25.09
CA ARG A 215 -6.57 22.65 25.64
C ARG A 215 -6.53 21.55 26.70
N VAL A 216 -6.63 20.30 26.27
CA VAL A 216 -6.19 19.12 27.02
C VAL A 216 -5.44 18.21 26.07
#